data_AF-A0A7J4TXV8-F1
#
_entry.id   AF-A0A7J4TXV8-F1
#
_cell.length_a   1.000
_cell.length_b   1.000
_cell.length_c   1.000
_cell.angle_alpha   90.00
_cell.angle_beta   90.00
_cell.angle_gamma   90.00
#
_symmetry.space_group_name_H-M   'P 1'
#
loop_
_entity.id
_entity.type
_entity.pdbx_description
1 polymer ?
#
loop_
_entity_poly.entity_id
_entity_poly.type
_entity_poly.pdbx_seq_one_letter_code
_entity_poly.pdbx_strand_id
1 'polypeptide(L)'
;LLIGGALPFLVAAMTMKSVGRAAEDMITEIRRQFREIDGLLEGREGVEPDSATCVDISTQAALREMIMPGLVAIGSPVAIGYVLGPEALGGTLAGATATGVLMALFMANAGGAWDNAKKAIEQGEIPGAEKGDDAHSAAVVGDTIGDPFKDTSGPSLNILIKLMSIVSVVIAGLIA
;
A
#
# COMPACT_ATOMS: atom_id res chain seq x y z
N LEU A 1 0.21 24.48 -5.63
CA LEU A 1 0.33 23.44 -6.70
C LEU A 1 1.37 22.38 -6.35
N LEU A 2 2.67 22.73 -6.33
CA LEU A 2 3.74 21.74 -6.15
C LEU A 2 3.68 20.99 -4.81
N ILE A 3 3.31 21.68 -3.71
CA ILE A 3 3.07 21.03 -2.41
C ILE A 3 2.03 19.92 -2.54
N GLY A 4 0.88 20.25 -3.14
CA GLY A 4 -0.18 19.28 -3.43
C GLY A 4 0.30 18.12 -4.30
N GLY A 5 1.11 18.41 -5.31
CA GLY A 5 1.68 17.39 -6.19
C GLY A 5 2.61 16.40 -5.47
N ALA A 6 3.28 16.83 -4.40
CA ALA A 6 4.16 15.98 -3.62
C ALA A 6 3.42 15.09 -2.61
N LEU A 7 2.22 15.46 -2.17
CA LEU A 7 1.49 14.75 -1.12
C LEU A 7 1.13 13.30 -1.49
N PRO A 8 0.63 12.99 -2.70
CA PRO A 8 0.41 11.60 -3.11
C PRO A 8 1.68 10.74 -3.06
N PHE A 9 2.83 11.28 -3.50
CA PHE A 9 4.11 10.56 -3.42
C PHE A 9 4.54 10.32 -1.98
N LEU A 10 4.35 11.31 -1.10
CA LEU A 10 4.67 11.17 0.32
C LEU A 10 3.80 10.09 0.98
N VAL A 11 2.49 10.12 0.73
CA VAL A 11 1.55 9.12 1.29
C VAL A 11 1.84 7.73 0.76
N ALA A 12 2.06 7.59 -0.55
CA ALA A 12 2.45 6.32 -1.16
C ALA A 12 3.78 5.80 -0.59
N ALA A 13 4.78 6.66 -0.38
CA ALA A 13 6.05 6.25 0.21
C ALA A 13 5.88 5.76 1.65
N MET A 14 5.02 6.41 2.45
CA MET A 14 4.70 5.97 3.80
C MET A 14 4.04 4.60 3.78
N THR A 15 2.96 4.42 3.01
CA THR A 15 2.21 3.16 2.96
C THR A 15 3.05 2.00 2.43
N MET A 16 3.84 2.23 1.38
CA MET A 16 4.77 1.22 0.85
C MET A 16 5.79 0.78 1.90
N LYS A 17 6.38 1.74 2.63
CA LYS A 17 7.36 1.45 3.69
C LYS A 17 6.71 0.68 4.85
N SER A 18 5.50 1.05 5.22
CA SER A 18 4.72 0.38 6.27
C SER A 18 4.44 -1.08 5.94
N VAL A 19 3.98 -1.37 4.71
CA VAL A 19 3.75 -2.76 4.27
C VAL A 19 5.07 -3.53 4.21
N GLY A 20 6.15 -2.92 3.71
CA GLY A 20 7.46 -3.56 3.67
C GLY A 20 7.95 -4.01 5.06
N ARG A 21 7.80 -3.17 6.08
CA ARG A 21 8.13 -3.54 7.47
C ARG A 21 7.26 -4.68 8.00
N ALA A 22 5.94 -4.59 7.81
CA ALA A 22 5.02 -5.62 8.25
C ALA A 22 5.29 -6.98 7.56
N ALA A 23 5.67 -6.95 6.29
CA ALA A 23 6.04 -8.13 5.52
C ALA A 23 7.35 -8.74 6.03
N GLU A 24 8.34 -7.93 6.40
CA GLU A 24 9.61 -8.41 6.98
C GLU A 24 9.40 -9.11 8.34
N ASP A 25 8.55 -8.54 9.19
CA ASP A 25 8.15 -9.13 10.46
C ASP A 25 7.41 -10.47 10.24
N MET A 26 6.48 -10.49 9.28
CA MET A 26 5.74 -11.70 8.88
C MET A 26 6.68 -12.80 8.37
N ILE A 27 7.64 -12.48 7.51
CA ILE A 27 8.63 -13.44 6.99
C ILE A 27 9.48 -14.01 8.12
N THR A 28 9.89 -13.16 9.06
CA THR A 28 10.69 -13.58 10.21
C THR A 28 9.91 -14.56 11.08
N GLU A 29 8.62 -14.30 11.31
CA GLU A 29 7.75 -15.18 12.07
C GLU A 29 7.50 -16.51 11.36
N ILE A 30 7.18 -16.49 10.06
CA ILE A 30 6.98 -17.72 9.28
C ILE A 30 8.25 -18.59 9.31
N ARG A 31 9.43 -17.98 9.14
CA ARG A 31 10.71 -18.70 9.24
C ARG A 31 10.98 -19.26 10.63
N ARG A 32 10.57 -18.55 11.68
CA ARG A 32 10.65 -19.03 13.07
C ARG A 32 9.78 -20.27 13.23
N GLN A 33 8.52 -20.22 12.80
CA GLN A 33 7.59 -21.35 12.89
C GLN A 33 8.12 -22.58 12.15
N PHE A 34 8.61 -22.43 10.92
CA PHE A 34 9.19 -23.55 10.17
C PHE A 34 10.44 -24.17 10.82
N ARG A 35 11.20 -23.39 11.59
CA ARG A 35 12.40 -23.88 12.30
C ARG A 35 12.07 -24.53 13.64
N GLU A 36 11.08 -24.01 14.36
CA GLU A 36 10.81 -24.36 15.76
C GLU A 36 9.65 -25.35 15.95
N ILE A 37 8.70 -25.40 15.00
CA ILE A 37 7.56 -26.34 15.06
C ILE A 37 7.93 -27.61 14.29
N ASP A 38 8.25 -28.68 15.01
CA ASP A 38 8.60 -29.99 14.43
C ASP A 38 7.45 -30.55 13.58
N GLY A 39 7.78 -31.04 12.39
CA GLY A 39 6.80 -31.59 11.45
C GLY A 39 5.99 -30.57 10.64
N LEU A 40 6.16 -29.26 10.86
CA LEU A 40 5.41 -28.23 10.12
C LEU A 40 5.82 -28.15 8.64
N LEU A 41 7.13 -28.15 8.35
CA LEU A 41 7.65 -28.17 6.97
C LEU A 41 7.26 -29.45 6.21
N GLU A 42 7.16 -30.57 6.93
CA GLU A 42 6.82 -31.89 6.40
C GLU A 42 5.32 -32.04 6.17
N GLY A 43 4.50 -31.15 6.74
CA GLY A 43 3.05 -31.26 6.74
C GLY A 43 2.53 -32.47 7.52
N ARG A 44 3.18 -32.80 8.66
CA ARG A 44 2.80 -33.95 9.49
C ARG A 44 1.36 -33.79 10.00
N GLU A 45 0.59 -34.87 9.92
CA GLU A 45 -0.82 -34.88 10.33
C GLU A 45 -0.97 -34.45 11.80
N GLY A 46 -1.82 -33.45 12.05
CA GLY A 46 -2.05 -32.88 13.39
C GLY A 46 -1.09 -31.78 13.83
N VAL A 47 -0.09 -31.40 13.02
CA VAL A 47 0.77 -30.24 13.25
C VAL A 47 0.21 -29.04 12.48
N GLU A 48 -0.16 -27.98 13.20
CA GLU A 48 -0.75 -26.77 12.60
C GLU A 48 0.15 -25.54 12.80
N PRO A 49 0.19 -24.61 11.83
CA PRO A 49 0.90 -23.34 11.98
C PRO A 49 0.20 -22.43 12.99
N ASP A 50 0.99 -21.62 13.72
CA ASP A 50 0.46 -20.59 14.59
C ASP A 50 0.01 -19.37 13.76
N SER A 51 -1.22 -19.46 13.29
CA SER A 51 -1.85 -18.39 12.50
C SER A 51 -2.19 -17.17 13.36
N ALA A 52 -2.40 -17.34 14.67
CA ALA A 52 -2.79 -16.25 15.56
C ALA A 52 -1.68 -15.21 15.66
N THR A 53 -0.43 -15.65 15.82
CA THR A 53 0.72 -14.74 15.86
C THR A 53 0.88 -13.95 14.56
N CYS A 54 0.68 -14.57 13.39
CA CYS A 54 0.69 -13.88 12.10
C CYS A 54 -0.42 -12.81 12.00
N VAL A 55 -1.63 -13.14 12.45
CA VAL A 55 -2.75 -12.20 12.51
C VAL A 55 -2.42 -11.01 13.43
N ASP A 56 -1.82 -11.26 14.59
CA ASP A 56 -1.46 -10.21 15.54
C ASP A 56 -0.41 -9.26 14.97
N ILE A 57 0.63 -9.77 14.29
CA ILE A 57 1.66 -8.95 13.62
C ILE A 57 1.01 -8.01 12.60
N SER A 58 0.20 -8.56 11.69
CA SER A 58 -0.46 -7.75 10.65
C SER A 58 -1.42 -6.72 11.25
N THR A 59 -2.16 -7.09 12.30
CA THR A 59 -3.12 -6.20 12.98
C THR A 59 -2.43 -5.04 13.68
N GLN A 60 -1.39 -5.31 14.47
CA GLN A 60 -0.65 -4.27 15.18
C GLN A 60 0.06 -3.32 14.22
N ALA A 61 0.69 -3.87 13.18
CA ALA A 61 1.33 -3.06 12.14
C ALA A 61 0.30 -2.17 11.44
N ALA A 62 -0.84 -2.70 10.99
CA ALA A 62 -1.88 -1.91 10.33
C ALA A 62 -2.38 -0.76 11.21
N LEU A 63 -2.70 -1.02 12.49
CA LEU A 63 -3.18 -0.01 13.44
C LEU A 63 -2.17 1.10 13.71
N ARG A 64 -0.89 0.76 13.84
CA ARG A 64 0.17 1.74 14.11
C ARG A 64 0.49 2.57 12.87
N GLU A 65 0.57 1.91 11.71
CA GLU A 65 1.08 2.51 10.48
C GLU A 65 0.04 3.38 9.77
N MET A 66 -1.27 3.12 9.95
CA MET A 66 -2.34 3.92 9.34
C MET A 66 -2.44 5.35 9.88
N ILE A 67 -1.90 5.62 11.08
CA ILE A 67 -2.02 6.90 11.77
C ILE A 67 -1.35 8.01 10.95
N MET A 68 -0.12 7.80 10.48
CA MET A 68 0.66 8.84 9.82
C MET A 68 0.06 9.28 8.47
N PRO A 69 -0.31 8.38 7.54
CA PRO A 69 -1.04 8.75 6.32
C PRO A 69 -2.35 9.48 6.62
N GLY A 70 -3.11 9.04 7.62
CA GLY A 70 -4.36 9.69 8.04
C GLY A 70 -4.15 11.12 8.55
N LEU A 71 -3.12 11.32 9.37
CA LEU A 71 -2.73 12.65 9.86
C LEU A 71 -2.29 13.58 8.72
N VAL A 72 -1.57 13.07 7.72
CA VAL A 72 -1.20 13.86 6.55
C VAL A 72 -2.45 14.26 5.75
N ALA A 73 -3.39 13.33 5.55
CA ALA A 73 -4.61 13.59 4.78
C ALA A 73 -5.52 14.66 5.41
N ILE A 74 -5.64 14.66 6.75
CA ILE A 74 -6.49 15.61 7.48
C ILE A 74 -5.72 16.88 7.84
N GLY A 75 -4.47 16.75 8.27
CA GLY A 75 -3.66 17.83 8.78
C GLY A 75 -3.11 18.74 7.69
N SER A 76 -2.77 18.22 6.50
CA SER A 76 -2.18 19.05 5.43
C SER A 76 -3.12 20.16 4.94
N PRO A 77 -4.41 19.90 4.63
CA PRO A 77 -5.35 20.95 4.27
C PRO A 77 -5.50 22.04 5.34
N VAL A 78 -5.57 21.63 6.62
CA VAL A 78 -5.69 22.55 7.75
C VAL A 78 -4.45 23.43 7.86
N ALA A 79 -3.26 22.82 7.88
CA ALA A 79 -2.00 23.55 7.99
C ALA A 79 -1.81 24.53 6.81
N ILE A 80 -2.07 24.08 5.59
CA ILE A 80 -1.93 24.92 4.39
C ILE A 80 -2.96 26.05 4.39
N GLY A 81 -4.21 25.77 4.73
CA GLY A 81 -5.27 26.77 4.78
C GLY A 81 -4.98 27.90 5.76
N TYR A 82 -4.53 27.58 6.97
CA TYR A 82 -4.22 28.61 7.99
C TYR A 82 -2.87 29.31 7.79
N VAL A 83 -1.86 28.64 7.24
CA VAL A 83 -0.50 29.21 7.10
C VAL A 83 -0.32 29.94 5.77
N LEU A 84 -0.87 29.41 4.68
CA LEU A 84 -0.65 29.91 3.31
C LEU A 84 -1.91 30.50 2.67
N GLY A 85 -3.08 30.34 3.29
CA GLY A 85 -4.33 30.90 2.82
C GLY A 85 -5.13 30.02 1.86
N PRO A 86 -6.37 30.44 1.54
CA PRO A 86 -7.32 29.66 0.74
C PRO A 86 -6.86 29.47 -0.72
N GLU A 87 -6.15 30.42 -1.33
CA GLU A 87 -5.64 30.30 -2.70
C GLU A 87 -4.57 29.21 -2.81
N ALA A 88 -3.66 29.17 -1.82
CA ALA A 88 -2.63 28.14 -1.75
C ALA A 88 -3.23 26.75 -1.49
N LEU A 89 -4.30 26.68 -0.68
CA LEU A 89 -5.07 25.46 -0.45
C LEU A 89 -5.73 24.96 -1.74
N GLY A 90 -6.40 25.85 -2.49
CA GLY A 90 -6.96 25.51 -3.81
C GLY A 90 -5.90 24.98 -4.77
N GLY A 91 -4.74 25.65 -4.84
CA GLY A 91 -3.61 25.16 -5.63
C GLY A 91 -3.07 23.81 -5.14
N THR A 92 -3.13 23.51 -3.85
CA THR A 92 -2.73 22.21 -3.29
C THR A 92 -3.69 21.11 -3.71
N LEU A 93 -5.00 21.34 -3.63
CA LEU A 93 -6.01 20.38 -4.10
C LEU A 93 -5.86 20.07 -5.59
N ALA A 94 -5.61 21.10 -6.42
CA ALA A 94 -5.38 20.93 -7.85
C ALA A 94 -4.14 20.05 -8.12
N GLY A 95 -3.02 20.32 -7.43
CA GLY A 95 -1.79 19.54 -7.57
C GLY A 95 -1.93 18.09 -7.08
N ALA A 96 -2.57 17.89 -5.93
CA ALA A 96 -2.82 16.57 -5.37
C ALA A 96 -3.73 15.73 -6.26
N THR A 97 -4.74 16.35 -6.88
CA THR A 97 -5.63 15.67 -7.84
C THR A 97 -4.88 15.26 -9.10
N ALA A 98 -4.14 16.20 -9.72
CA ALA A 98 -3.44 15.94 -10.98
C ALA A 98 -2.40 14.81 -10.86
N THR A 99 -1.64 14.79 -9.77
CA THR A 99 -0.62 13.77 -9.52
C THR A 99 -1.20 12.50 -8.92
N GLY A 100 -2.14 12.61 -7.99
CA GLY A 100 -2.68 11.48 -7.26
C GLY A 100 -3.52 10.56 -8.12
N VAL A 101 -4.32 11.08 -9.07
CA VAL A 101 -5.02 10.24 -10.06
C VAL A 101 -4.01 9.51 -10.95
N LEU A 102 -2.98 10.25 -11.40
CA LEU A 102 -1.76 9.77 -12.05
C LEU A 102 -1.25 8.46 -11.45
N MET A 103 -0.89 8.61 -10.18
CA MET A 103 -0.21 7.61 -9.39
C MET A 103 -1.14 6.47 -8.97
N ALA A 104 -2.39 6.76 -8.61
CA ALA A 104 -3.38 5.74 -8.24
C ALA A 104 -3.63 4.75 -9.38
N LEU A 105 -3.83 5.26 -10.60
CA LEU A 105 -4.03 4.43 -11.78
C LEU A 105 -2.78 3.63 -12.15
N PHE A 106 -1.61 4.28 -12.11
CA PHE A 106 -0.35 3.60 -12.35
C PHE A 106 -0.13 2.44 -11.37
N MET A 107 -0.30 2.68 -10.07
CA MET A 107 -0.07 1.67 -9.04
C MET A 107 -1.05 0.50 -9.13
N ALA A 108 -2.35 0.80 -9.29
CA ALA A 108 -3.37 -0.24 -9.42
C ALA A 108 -3.15 -1.11 -10.67
N ASN A 109 -2.89 -0.48 -11.82
CA ASN A 109 -2.71 -1.21 -13.07
C ASN A 109 -1.39 -1.99 -13.12
N ALA A 110 -0.30 -1.41 -12.63
CA ALA A 110 0.99 -2.09 -12.58
C ALA A 110 0.94 -3.32 -11.65
N GLY A 111 0.38 -3.17 -10.44
CA GLY A 111 0.21 -4.29 -9.52
C GLY A 111 -0.72 -5.37 -10.10
N GLY A 112 -1.84 -4.98 -10.71
CA GLY A 112 -2.75 -5.93 -11.36
C GLY A 112 -2.13 -6.66 -12.55
N ALA A 113 -1.27 -5.97 -13.31
CA ALA A 113 -0.53 -6.58 -14.42
C ALA A 113 0.46 -7.63 -13.92
N TRP A 114 1.19 -7.37 -12.83
CA TRP A 114 2.10 -8.36 -12.25
C TRP A 114 1.38 -9.59 -11.69
N ASP A 115 0.25 -9.41 -10.98
CA ASP A 115 -0.55 -10.54 -10.49
C ASP A 115 -1.09 -11.39 -11.65
N ASN A 116 -1.63 -10.74 -12.69
CA ASN A 116 -2.14 -11.43 -13.86
C ASN A 116 -1.05 -12.15 -14.65
N ALA A 117 0.15 -11.58 -14.76
CA ALA A 117 1.29 -12.24 -15.39
C ALA A 117 1.70 -13.51 -14.64
N LYS A 118 1.76 -13.45 -13.30
CA LYS A 118 2.00 -14.63 -12.46
C LYS A 118 0.92 -15.69 -12.67
N LYS A 119 -0.37 -15.30 -12.64
CA LYS A 119 -1.51 -16.21 -12.85
C LYS A 119 -1.49 -16.86 -14.24
N ALA A 120 -1.13 -16.12 -15.29
CA ALA A 120 -1.02 -16.65 -16.64
C ALA A 120 0.04 -17.78 -16.73
N ILE A 121 1.17 -17.64 -16.04
CA ILE A 121 2.18 -18.71 -15.94
C ILE A 121 1.64 -19.90 -15.14
N GLU A 122 1.00 -19.65 -14.00
CA GLU A 122 0.41 -20.71 -13.15
C GLU A 122 -0.71 -21.50 -13.84
N GLN A 123 -1.38 -20.89 -14.82
CA GLN A 123 -2.45 -21.49 -15.63
C GLN A 123 -1.94 -22.11 -16.93
N GLY A 124 -0.64 -21.99 -17.24
CA GLY A 124 -0.04 -22.53 -18.46
C GLY A 124 -0.40 -21.77 -19.74
N GLU A 125 -0.79 -20.49 -19.63
CA GLU A 125 -1.13 -19.65 -20.78
C GLU A 125 0.11 -19.12 -21.52
N ILE A 126 1.29 -19.19 -20.88
CA ILE A 126 2.57 -18.73 -21.43
C ILE A 126 3.39 -19.95 -21.89
N PRO A 127 3.57 -20.17 -23.21
CA PRO A 127 4.36 -21.29 -23.70
C PRO A 127 5.81 -21.24 -23.21
N GLY A 128 6.28 -22.35 -22.65
CA GLY A 128 7.66 -22.49 -22.17
C GLY A 128 7.94 -21.89 -20.79
N ALA A 129 6.91 -21.40 -20.09
CA ALA A 129 6.99 -21.06 -18.67
C ALA A 129 6.13 -22.04 -17.87
N GLU A 130 6.67 -22.56 -16.77
CA GLU A 130 6.02 -23.54 -15.90
C GLU A 130 6.09 -23.12 -14.43
N LYS A 131 5.13 -23.59 -13.62
CA LYS A 131 5.12 -23.29 -12.19
C LYS A 131 6.39 -23.84 -11.51
N GLY A 132 7.11 -22.97 -10.81
CA GLY A 132 8.35 -23.29 -10.11
C GLY A 132 9.62 -23.11 -10.94
N ASP A 133 9.51 -22.68 -12.21
CA ASP A 133 10.68 -22.28 -12.99
C ASP A 133 11.17 -20.85 -12.64
N ASP A 134 12.23 -20.42 -13.32
CA ASP A 134 12.81 -19.08 -13.11
C ASP A 134 11.85 -17.96 -13.51
N ALA A 135 11.01 -18.17 -14.54
CA ALA A 135 10.05 -17.18 -15.01
C ALA A 135 8.89 -16.99 -14.02
N HIS A 136 8.36 -18.09 -13.48
CA HIS A 136 7.36 -18.08 -12.40
C HIS A 136 7.91 -17.42 -11.16
N SER A 137 9.14 -17.76 -10.75
CA SER A 137 9.80 -17.14 -9.60
C SER A 137 9.95 -15.62 -9.77
N ALA A 138 10.35 -15.16 -10.96
CA ALA A 138 10.42 -13.73 -11.27
C ALA A 138 9.04 -13.05 -11.25
N ALA A 139 7.99 -13.71 -11.76
CA ALA A 139 6.63 -13.20 -11.73
C ALA A 139 6.07 -13.11 -10.30
N VAL A 140 6.39 -14.07 -9.42
CA VAL A 140 6.04 -14.03 -8.00
C VAL A 140 6.70 -12.83 -7.29
N VAL A 141 7.96 -12.54 -7.60
CA VAL A 141 8.65 -11.33 -7.09
C VAL A 141 7.94 -10.07 -7.57
N GLY A 142 7.57 -10.01 -8.86
CA GLY A 142 6.82 -8.88 -9.42
C GLY A 142 5.47 -8.66 -8.73
N ASP A 143 4.72 -9.72 -8.48
CA ASP A 143 3.43 -9.65 -7.77
C ASP A 143 3.60 -9.20 -6.33
N THR A 144 4.64 -9.68 -5.63
CA THR A 144 4.95 -9.26 -4.25
C THR A 144 5.28 -7.76 -4.16
N ILE A 145 5.92 -7.20 -5.19
CA ILE A 145 6.12 -5.74 -5.33
C ILE A 145 4.78 -5.04 -5.65
N GLY A 146 3.93 -5.69 -6.46
CA GLY A 146 2.63 -5.22 -6.90
C GLY A 146 1.56 -5.17 -5.82
N ASP A 147 1.61 -6.03 -4.80
CA ASP A 147 0.64 -6.10 -3.70
C ASP A 147 0.48 -4.76 -2.95
N PRO A 148 1.54 -4.15 -2.39
CA PRO A 148 1.39 -2.86 -1.73
C PRO A 148 1.05 -1.72 -2.72
N PHE A 149 1.32 -1.89 -4.01
CA PHE A 149 0.89 -0.97 -5.07
C PHE A 149 -0.62 -1.01 -5.29
N LYS A 150 -1.19 -2.20 -5.54
CA LYS A 150 -2.59 -2.36 -5.93
C LYS A 150 -3.57 -2.42 -4.76
N ASP A 151 -3.14 -2.90 -3.60
CA ASP A 151 -4.05 -3.17 -2.47
C ASP A 151 -3.94 -2.17 -1.32
N THR A 152 -2.84 -1.39 -1.26
CA THR A 152 -2.63 -0.40 -0.18
C THR A 152 -2.49 1.02 -0.74
N SER A 153 -1.41 1.28 -1.47
CA SER A 153 -1.03 2.65 -1.86
C SER A 153 -1.95 3.19 -2.95
N GLY A 154 -2.13 2.47 -4.06
CA GLY A 154 -2.94 2.93 -5.20
C GLY A 154 -4.37 3.32 -4.82
N PRO A 155 -5.17 2.42 -4.19
CA PRO A 155 -6.53 2.73 -3.79
C PRO A 155 -6.62 3.86 -2.74
N SER A 156 -5.67 3.94 -1.81
CA SER A 156 -5.70 4.96 -0.74
C SER A 156 -5.48 6.38 -1.26
N LEU A 157 -4.76 6.56 -2.38
CA LEU A 157 -4.59 7.88 -3.00
C LEU A 157 -5.92 8.51 -3.46
N ASN A 158 -6.89 7.70 -3.89
CA ASN A 158 -8.22 8.20 -4.23
C ASN A 158 -8.96 8.73 -3.00
N ILE A 159 -8.79 8.07 -1.86
CA ILE A 159 -9.37 8.49 -0.57
C ILE A 159 -8.66 9.75 -0.07
N LEU A 160 -7.34 9.82 -0.18
CA LEU A 160 -6.53 10.98 0.19
C LEU A 160 -7.07 12.26 -0.48
N ILE A 161 -7.25 12.25 -1.81
CA ILE A 161 -7.72 13.42 -2.57
C ILE A 161 -9.12 13.84 -2.10
N LYS A 162 -10.04 12.89 -1.96
CA LYS A 162 -11.42 13.17 -1.53
C LYS A 162 -11.47 13.72 -0.11
N LEU A 163 -10.72 13.12 0.82
CA LEU A 163 -10.69 13.53 2.20
C LEU A 163 -10.09 14.93 2.35
N MET A 164 -8.97 15.20 1.67
CA MET A 164 -8.38 16.55 1.64
C MET A 164 -9.36 17.60 1.12
N SER A 165 -10.12 17.26 0.08
CA SER A 165 -11.11 18.16 -0.51
C SER A 165 -12.26 18.45 0.46
N ILE A 166 -12.80 17.43 1.12
CA ILE A 166 -13.87 17.59 2.12
C ILE A 166 -13.39 18.44 3.30
N VAL A 167 -12.20 18.15 3.86
CA VAL A 167 -11.63 18.92 4.96
C VAL A 167 -11.45 20.39 4.56
N SER A 168 -10.95 20.65 3.34
CA SER A 168 -10.78 22.01 2.82
C SER A 168 -12.10 22.77 2.73
N VAL A 169 -13.17 22.13 2.27
CA VAL A 169 -14.51 22.74 2.19
C VAL A 169 -15.06 23.04 3.58
N VAL A 170 -14.88 22.13 4.55
CA VAL A 170 -15.34 22.32 5.93
C VAL A 170 -14.66 23.52 6.59
N ILE A 171 -13.35 23.70 6.37
CA ILE A 171 -12.61 24.82 6.98
C ILE A 171 -12.68 26.11 6.17
N ALA A 172 -13.24 26.10 4.96
CA ALA A 172 -13.21 27.25 4.04
C ALA A 172 -13.76 28.52 4.68
N GLY A 173 -14.89 28.45 5.39
CA GLY A 173 -15.50 29.60 6.07
C GLY A 173 -14.74 30.08 7.32
N LEU A 174 -13.72 29.35 7.77
CA LEU A 174 -12.85 29.75 8.89
C LEU A 174 -11.57 30.45 8.42
N ILE A 175 -11.21 30.29 7.15
CA ILE A 175 -9.97 30.82 6.56
C ILE A 175 -10.21 31.88 5.46
N ALA A 176 -11.47 32.16 5.13
CA ALA A 176 -11.91 33.11 4.10
C ALA A 176 -12.48 34.39 4.71
#